data_AF-A0A7V6W6R9-F1
#
_entry.id   AF-A0A7V6W6R9-F1
#
_cell.length_a   1.000
_cell.length_b   1.000
_cell.length_c   1.000
_cell.angle_alpha   90.00
_cell.angle_beta   90.00
_cell.angle_gamma   90.00
#
_symmetry.space_group_name_H-M   'P 1'
#
loop_
_entity.id
_entity.type
_entity.pdbx_description
1 polymer ?
#
loop_
_entity_poly.entity_id
_entity_poly.type
_entity_poly.pdbx_seq_one_letter_code
_entity_poly.pdbx_strand_id
1 'polypeptide(L)'
;AVVDRAQDGASILAAENVQLHTLATMTRPLFAAAVEQNLISEAQLAMIEDYTSDPIEFVRNFLTHHPGYLEEQIATGGKSKERAERLLASDYLK
;
A
#
# COMPACT_ATOMS: atom_id res chain seq x y z
N ALA A 1 -9.01 0.44 17.91
CA ALA A 1 -7.61 0.67 17.49
C ALA A 1 -7.28 2.15 17.66
N VAL A 2 -6.00 2.52 17.78
CA VAL A 2 -5.61 3.95 17.73
C VAL A 2 -5.73 4.46 16.29
N VAL A 3 -5.18 3.70 15.34
CA VAL A 3 -5.25 4.00 13.90
C VAL A 3 -5.90 2.84 13.16
N ASP A 4 -6.78 3.15 12.21
CA ASP A 4 -7.30 2.22 11.20
C ASP A 4 -6.73 2.57 9.82
N ARG A 5 -6.33 1.54 9.06
CA ARG A 5 -5.81 1.69 7.69
C ARG A 5 -6.91 1.80 6.63
N ALA A 6 -8.17 1.55 7.00
CA ALA A 6 -9.31 1.55 6.08
C ALA A 6 -9.16 0.59 4.88
N GLN A 7 -8.47 -0.54 5.08
CA GLN A 7 -8.27 -1.59 4.07
C GLN A 7 -9.17 -2.80 4.37
N ASP A 8 -10.48 -2.55 4.38
CA ASP A 8 -11.57 -3.53 4.57
C ASP A 8 -11.66 -4.28 5.92
N GLY A 9 -10.72 -4.07 6.84
CA GLY A 9 -10.76 -4.69 8.18
C GLY A 9 -12.04 -4.36 8.98
N ALA A 10 -12.62 -3.17 8.79
CA ALA A 10 -13.87 -2.77 9.43
C ALA A 10 -15.06 -3.66 8.98
N SER A 11 -15.14 -4.00 7.69
CA SER A 11 -16.18 -4.86 7.12
C SER A 11 -16.05 -6.29 7.67
N ILE A 12 -14.83 -6.81 7.74
CA ILE A 12 -14.54 -8.15 8.28
C ILE A 12 -14.99 -8.24 9.75
N LEU A 13 -14.66 -7.24 10.57
CA LEU A 13 -15.07 -7.21 11.97
C LEU A 13 -16.59 -7.08 12.13
N ALA A 14 -17.22 -6.24 11.30
CA ALA A 14 -18.67 -6.07 11.32
C ALA A 14 -19.42 -7.36 10.98
N ALA A 15 -18.89 -8.19 10.07
CA ALA A 15 -19.44 -9.51 9.74
C ALA A 15 -19.50 -10.45 10.97
N GLU A 16 -18.58 -10.27 11.93
CA GLU A 16 -18.53 -11.00 13.20
C GLU A 16 -19.28 -10.27 14.33
N ASN A 17 -20.10 -9.27 14.02
CA ASN A 17 -20.77 -8.39 14.98
C ASN A 17 -19.81 -7.63 15.92
N VAL A 18 -18.56 -7.41 15.48
CA VAL A 18 -17.57 -6.64 16.21
C VAL A 18 -17.49 -5.23 15.63
N GLN A 19 -17.88 -4.24 16.44
CA GLN A 19 -17.78 -2.85 16.03
C GLN A 19 -16.35 -2.32 16.18
N LEU A 20 -15.78 -1.81 15.08
CA LEU A 20 -14.47 -1.16 15.10
C LEU A 20 -14.60 0.30 15.55
N HIS A 21 -13.90 0.66 16.63
CA HIS A 21 -13.71 2.04 17.07
C HIS A 21 -12.24 2.45 16.86
N THR A 22 -12.03 3.63 16.27
CA THR A 22 -10.71 4.17 15.90
C THR A 22 -10.63 5.66 16.19
N LEU A 23 -9.44 6.15 16.57
CA LEU A 23 -9.19 7.59 16.75
C LEU A 23 -8.82 8.29 15.45
N ALA A 24 -8.13 7.59 14.54
CA ALA A 24 -7.72 8.13 13.25
C ALA A 24 -7.82 7.05 12.16
N THR A 25 -8.27 7.46 10.98
CA THR A 25 -8.46 6.54 9.85
C THR A 25 -7.68 7.05 8.64
N MET A 26 -6.88 6.19 8.00
CA MET A 26 -6.06 6.50 6.83
C MET A 26 -6.90 6.63 5.56
N THR A 27 -7.72 7.67 5.54
CA THR A 27 -8.60 8.02 4.41
C THR A 27 -8.06 9.27 3.71
N ARG A 28 -8.55 9.54 2.50
CA ARG A 28 -8.17 10.72 1.71
C ARG A 28 -8.13 12.04 2.53
N PRO A 29 -9.09 12.35 3.42
CA PRO A 29 -9.03 13.56 4.25
C PRO A 29 -7.75 13.68 5.12
N LEU A 30 -7.24 12.57 5.65
CA LEU A 30 -5.99 12.58 6.42
C LEU A 30 -4.81 13.02 5.56
N PHE A 31 -4.73 12.48 4.34
CA PHE A 31 -3.63 12.76 3.42
C PHE A 31 -3.75 14.15 2.78
N ALA A 32 -4.97 14.62 2.50
CA ALA A 32 -5.21 16.00 2.07
C ALA A 32 -4.74 17.01 3.13
N ALA A 33 -5.06 16.78 4.41
CA ALA A 33 -4.56 17.61 5.50
C ALA A 33 -3.03 17.54 5.65
N ALA A 34 -2.40 16.42 5.29
CA ALA A 34 -0.95 16.29 5.28
C ALA A 34 -0.28 17.07 4.14
N VAL A 35 -0.93 17.17 2.98
CA VAL A 35 -0.51 18.06 1.87
C VAL A 35 -0.62 19.52 2.30
N GLU A 36 -1.74 19.94 2.89
CA GLU A 36 -1.94 21.31 3.40
C GLU A 36 -0.86 21.72 4.43
N GLN A 37 -0.38 20.76 5.21
CA GLN A 37 0.69 20.94 6.19
C GLN A 37 2.11 20.78 5.63
N ASN A 38 2.26 20.58 4.31
CA ASN A 38 3.54 20.34 3.64
C ASN A 38 4.32 19.12 4.19
N LEU A 39 3.63 18.12 4.74
CA LEU A 39 4.24 16.88 5.23
C LEU A 39 4.46 15.87 4.11
N ILE A 40 3.63 15.93 3.07
CA ILE A 40 3.77 15.21 1.82
C ILE A 40 3.47 16.14 0.64
N SER A 41 3.95 15.80 -0.55
CA SER A 41 3.63 16.52 -1.79
C SER A 41 2.32 16.02 -2.42
N GLU A 42 1.78 16.82 -3.34
CA GLU A 42 0.65 16.41 -4.20
C GLU A 42 0.96 15.12 -4.99
N ALA A 43 2.21 14.96 -5.45
CA ALA A 43 2.62 13.74 -6.13
C ALA A 43 2.61 12.51 -5.20
N GLN A 44 2.93 12.70 -3.92
CA GLN A 44 2.82 11.63 -2.92
C GLN A 44 1.37 11.31 -2.56
N LEU A 45 0.48 12.32 -2.51
CA LEU A 45 -0.95 12.08 -2.38
C LEU A 45 -1.49 11.26 -3.56
N ALA A 46 -1.14 11.63 -4.78
CA ALA A 46 -1.54 10.90 -5.98
C ALA A 46 -1.06 9.43 -5.93
N MET A 47 0.19 9.17 -5.54
CA MET A 47 0.69 7.80 -5.36
C MET A 47 -0.12 6.99 -4.33
N ILE A 48 -0.54 7.62 -3.23
CA ILE A 48 -1.38 6.97 -2.20
C ILE A 48 -2.76 6.65 -2.77
N GLU A 49 -3.36 7.58 -3.51
CA GLU A 49 -4.66 7.40 -4.14
C GLU A 49 -4.62 6.27 -5.19
N ASP A 50 -3.62 6.27 -6.07
CA ASP A 50 -3.41 5.26 -7.09
C ASP A 50 -3.26 3.87 -6.46
N TYR A 51 -2.35 3.72 -5.47
CA TYR A 51 -2.15 2.46 -4.78
C TYR A 51 -3.40 1.99 -4.03
N THR A 52 -4.14 2.90 -3.40
CA THR A 52 -5.35 2.53 -2.65
C THR A 52 -6.48 2.08 -3.58
N SER A 53 -6.55 2.64 -4.79
CA SER A 53 -7.56 2.28 -5.79
C SER A 53 -7.34 0.89 -6.39
N ASP A 54 -6.10 0.58 -6.76
CA ASP A 54 -5.70 -0.73 -7.28
C ASP A 54 -4.23 -1.03 -6.92
N PRO A 55 -4.00 -1.71 -5.78
CA PRO A 55 -2.65 -2.06 -5.34
C PRO A 55 -1.91 -2.97 -6.34
N ILE A 56 -2.64 -3.81 -7.09
CA ILE A 56 -2.05 -4.78 -8.01
C ILE A 56 -1.53 -4.03 -9.24
N GLU A 57 -2.39 -3.22 -9.84
CA GLU A 57 -2.05 -2.45 -11.03
C GLU A 57 -0.95 -1.40 -10.73
N PHE A 58 -0.99 -0.79 -9.55
CA PHE A 58 0.09 0.10 -9.10
C PHE A 58 1.45 -0.61 -9.09
N VAL A 59 1.53 -1.82 -8.53
CA VAL A 59 2.77 -2.61 -8.48
C VAL A 59 3.21 -3.05 -9.88
N ARG A 60 2.28 -3.48 -10.74
CA ARG A 60 2.58 -3.84 -12.13
C ARG A 60 3.15 -2.66 -12.93
N ASN A 61 2.56 -1.48 -12.77
CA ASN A 61 3.06 -0.26 -13.39
C ASN A 61 4.44 0.09 -12.87
N PHE A 62 4.67 -0.01 -11.56
CA PHE A 62 6.00 0.21 -10.97
C PHE A 62 7.05 -0.71 -11.60
N LEU A 63 6.79 -2.01 -11.67
CA LEU A 63 7.75 -2.98 -12.22
C LEU A 63 7.98 -2.80 -13.73
N THR A 64 6.95 -2.40 -14.48
CA THR A 64 7.06 -2.11 -15.91
C THR A 64 7.95 -0.91 -16.18
N HIS A 65 7.86 0.14 -15.35
CA HIS A 65 8.71 1.32 -15.46
C HIS A 65 10.11 1.14 -14.84
N HIS A 66 10.30 0.08 -14.03
CA HIS A 66 11.56 -0.24 -13.35
C HIS A 66 11.97 -1.71 -13.58
N PRO A 67 12.30 -2.12 -14.82
CA PRO A 67 12.47 -3.53 -15.18
C PRO A 67 13.64 -4.27 -14.51
N GLY A 68 14.60 -3.57 -13.89
CA GLY A 68 15.72 -4.17 -13.14
C GLY A 68 15.51 -4.26 -11.63
N TYR A 69 14.38 -3.76 -11.12
CA TYR A 69 14.16 -3.61 -9.69
C TYR A 69 14.22 -4.96 -8.95
N LEU A 70 13.60 -6.01 -9.50
CA LEU A 70 13.54 -7.31 -8.82
C LEU A 70 14.91 -8.00 -8.80
N GLU A 71 15.67 -7.92 -9.88
CA GLU A 71 17.04 -8.42 -9.96
C GLU A 71 17.94 -7.73 -8.94
N GLU A 72 17.82 -6.41 -8.81
CA GLU A 72 18.54 -5.62 -7.82
C GLU A 72 18.16 -6.01 -6.38
N GLN A 73 16.86 -6.22 -6.10
CA GLN A 73 16.41 -6.67 -4.78
C GLN A 73 16.90 -8.09 -4.44
N ILE A 74 16.97 -8.98 -5.43
CA ILE A 74 17.52 -10.33 -5.28
C ILE A 74 19.03 -10.26 -4.99
N ALA A 75 19.77 -9.45 -5.74
CA ALA A 75 21.21 -9.26 -5.57
C ALA A 75 21.57 -8.65 -4.19
N THR A 76 20.70 -7.78 -3.65
CA THR A 76 20.84 -7.19 -2.31
C THR A 76 20.85 -8.26 -1.20
N GLY A 77 20.17 -9.40 -1.42
CA GLY A 77 20.12 -10.50 -0.46
C GLY A 77 19.18 -10.26 0.73
N GLY A 78 19.29 -11.14 1.75
CA GLY A 78 18.49 -11.06 2.98
C GLY A 78 16.98 -10.98 2.74
N LYS A 79 16.31 -10.09 3.49
CA LYS A 79 14.85 -9.90 3.38
C LYS A 79 14.40 -9.28 2.06
N SER A 80 15.25 -8.52 1.38
CA SER A 80 14.92 -7.97 0.05
C SER A 80 14.79 -9.09 -0.97
N LYS A 81 15.75 -10.02 -0.98
CA LYS A 81 15.70 -11.21 -1.84
C LYS A 81 14.45 -12.06 -1.57
N GLU A 82 14.21 -12.41 -0.30
CA GLU A 82 13.03 -13.22 0.07
C GLU A 82 11.70 -12.61 -0.41
N ARG A 83 11.58 -11.26 -0.37
CA ARG A 83 10.37 -10.55 -0.80
C ARG A 83 10.22 -10.53 -2.31
N ALA A 84 11.31 -10.27 -3.05
CA ALA A 84 11.31 -10.27 -4.51
C ALA A 84 10.98 -11.66 -5.07
N GLU A 85 11.61 -12.71 -4.54
CA GLU A 85 11.32 -14.10 -4.92
C GLU A 85 9.87 -14.49 -4.61
N ARG A 86 9.33 -14.04 -3.47
CA ARG A 86 7.91 -14.28 -3.12
C ARG A 86 6.95 -13.62 -4.11
N LEU A 87 7.23 -12.39 -4.53
CA LEU A 87 6.40 -11.70 -5.52
C LEU A 87 6.42 -12.45 -6.86
N LEU A 88 7.60 -12.88 -7.32
CA LEU A 88 7.76 -13.67 -8.56
C LEU A 88 7.02 -15.03 -8.50
N ALA A 89 6.99 -15.66 -7.33
CA ALA A 89 6.28 -16.92 -7.13
C ALA A 89 4.76 -16.76 -6.95
N SER A 90 4.26 -15.54 -6.77
CA SER A 90 2.86 -15.27 -6.51
C SER A 90 2.05 -15.11 -7.80
N ASP A 91 0.73 -15.33 -7.71
CA ASP A 91 -0.19 -15.00 -8.81
C ASP A 91 -0.44 -13.48 -8.93
N TYR A 92 0.17 -12.66 -8.07
CA TYR A 92 -0.03 -11.21 -8.03
C TYR A 92 0.42 -10.50 -9.32
N LEU A 93 1.37 -11.10 -10.05
CA LEU A 93 1.88 -10.60 -11.32
C LEU A 93 1.23 -11.25 -12.56
N LYS A 94 0.31 -12.21 -12.39
CA LYS A 94 -0.42 -12.87 -13.48
C LYS A 94 -1.73 -12.17 -13.80
#